data_AF-A0A7S2YZ06-F1
#
_entry.id   AF-A0A7S2YZ06-F1
#
_cell.length_a   1.000
_cell.length_b   1.000
_cell.length_c   1.000
_cell.angle_alpha   90.00
_cell.angle_beta   90.00
_cell.angle_gamma   90.00
#
_symmetry.space_group_name_H-M   'P 1'
#
loop_
_entity.id
_entity.type
_entity.pdbx_description
1 polymer ?
#
loop_
_entity_poly.entity_id
_entity_poly.type
_entity_poly.pdbx_seq_one_letter_code
_entity_poly.pdbx_strand_id
1 'polypeptide(L)'
;MPLGTSCFAVAAKRGDWGILEYLHAQECPCDAQVFRWAAEGGRLGVLQWLRDTVKCPWNTHACRMAARNGDVEMLRWLRERGCPWDAWVMYYGAAGGHLDLLKWAKSAGCPLWNKNQKTW
;
A
#
# COMPACT_ATOMS: atom_id res chain seq x y z
N MET A 1 -27.95 0.33 -7.26
CA MET A 1 -26.86 -0.01 -6.32
C MET A 1 -25.57 0.45 -6.97
N PRO A 2 -24.85 1.47 -6.44
CA PRO A 2 -23.56 1.81 -7.03
C PRO A 2 -22.66 0.58 -6.88
N LEU A 3 -21.99 0.18 -7.95
CA LEU A 3 -20.99 -0.89 -7.95
C LEU A 3 -19.89 -0.45 -6.98
N GLY A 4 -20.07 -0.84 -5.72
CA GLY A 4 -19.41 -0.21 -4.58
C GLY A 4 -17.90 -0.37 -4.67
N THR A 5 -17.17 0.51 -3.98
CA THR A 5 -15.71 0.53 -3.78
C THR A 5 -15.04 -0.84 -3.63
N SER A 6 -15.77 -1.86 -3.17
CA SER A 6 -15.39 -3.28 -3.19
C SER A 6 -14.94 -3.81 -4.57
N CYS A 7 -15.68 -3.56 -5.66
CA CYS A 7 -15.32 -4.04 -7.00
C CYS A 7 -14.01 -3.40 -7.47
N PHE A 8 -13.85 -2.10 -7.21
CA PHE A 8 -12.63 -1.35 -7.53
C PHE A 8 -11.43 -1.89 -6.74
N ALA A 9 -11.61 -2.17 -5.45
CA ALA A 9 -10.56 -2.71 -4.60
C ALA A 9 -10.13 -4.13 -5.04
N VAL A 10 -11.09 -5.00 -5.41
CA VAL A 10 -10.79 -6.35 -5.95
C VAL A 10 -10.00 -6.24 -7.25
N ALA A 11 -10.45 -5.40 -8.19
CA ALA A 11 -9.75 -5.20 -9.46
C ALA A 11 -8.34 -4.66 -9.24
N ALA A 12 -8.17 -3.72 -8.29
CA ALA A 12 -6.88 -3.14 -7.95
C ALA A 12 -5.92 -4.18 -7.34
N LYS A 13 -6.41 -5.06 -6.46
CA LYS A 13 -5.63 -6.17 -5.92
C LYS A 13 -5.18 -7.15 -7.00
N ARG A 14 -6.06 -7.45 -7.96
CA ARG A 14 -5.76 -8.38 -9.05
C ARG A 14 -4.91 -7.77 -10.15
N GLY A 15 -4.91 -6.45 -10.32
CA GLY A 15 -4.26 -5.78 -11.42
C GLY A 15 -5.07 -5.84 -12.72
N ASP A 16 -6.40 -5.92 -12.61
CA ASP A 16 -7.30 -6.09 -13.75
C ASP A 16 -7.57 -4.74 -14.43
N TRP A 17 -6.65 -4.31 -15.30
CA TRP A 17 -6.66 -2.98 -15.94
C TRP A 17 -7.95 -2.64 -16.67
N GLY A 18 -8.53 -3.59 -17.42
CA GLY A 18 -9.79 -3.34 -18.13
C GLY A 18 -10.95 -2.97 -17.20
N ILE A 19 -10.99 -3.56 -15.99
CA ILE A 19 -12.00 -3.22 -14.98
C ILE A 19 -11.64 -1.88 -14.31
N LEU A 20 -10.36 -1.62 -14.05
CA LEU A 20 -9.90 -0.37 -13.44
C LEU A 20 -10.21 0.85 -14.31
N GLU A 21 -9.93 0.77 -15.61
CA GLU A 21 -10.24 1.83 -16.58
C GLU A 21 -11.75 2.04 -16.71
N TYR A 22 -12.51 0.94 -16.80
CA TYR A 22 -13.97 1.00 -16.85
C TYR A 22 -14.56 1.69 -15.60
N LEU A 23 -14.12 1.29 -14.40
CA LEU A 23 -14.63 1.87 -13.16
C LEU A 23 -14.19 3.33 -12.97
N HIS A 24 -12.99 3.69 -13.43
CA HIS A 24 -12.54 5.08 -13.44
C HIS A 24 -13.38 5.96 -14.38
N ALA A 25 -13.73 5.44 -15.57
CA ALA A 25 -14.60 6.14 -16.52
C ALA A 25 -16.04 6.34 -15.99
N GLN A 26 -16.48 5.53 -15.04
CA GLN A 26 -17.75 5.70 -14.33
C GLN A 26 -17.64 6.64 -13.11
N GLU A 27 -16.51 7.32 -12.93
CA GLU A 27 -16.21 8.21 -11.81
C GLU A 27 -16.42 7.53 -10.44
N CYS A 28 -16.17 6.22 -10.36
CA CYS A 28 -16.29 5.49 -9.10
C CYS A 28 -15.31 6.07 -8.07
N PRO A 29 -15.78 6.38 -6.85
CA PRO A 29 -14.94 7.01 -5.86
C PRO A 29 -13.83 6.06 -5.42
N CYS A 30 -12.58 6.55 -5.49
CA CYS A 30 -11.45 5.83 -4.93
C CYS A 30 -11.35 6.13 -3.43
N ASP A 31 -11.48 5.09 -2.60
CA ASP A 31 -11.22 5.19 -1.17
C ASP A 31 -9.80 4.73 -0.82
N ALA A 32 -9.40 4.93 0.44
CA ALA A 32 -8.11 4.47 0.94
C ALA A 32 -7.96 2.94 0.93
N GLN A 33 -9.06 2.16 0.86
CA GLN A 33 -8.99 0.69 0.86
C GLN A 33 -8.51 0.16 -0.48
N VAL A 34 -8.92 0.77 -1.60
CA VAL A 34 -8.41 0.45 -2.94
C VAL A 34 -6.87 0.47 -2.94
N PHE A 35 -6.28 1.51 -2.35
CA PHE A 35 -4.83 1.68 -2.30
C PHE A 35 -4.15 0.58 -1.48
N ARG A 36 -4.73 0.22 -0.32
CA ARG A 36 -4.26 -0.92 0.48
C ARG A 36 -4.32 -2.23 -0.30
N TRP A 37 -5.40 -2.47 -1.02
CA TRP A 37 -5.65 -3.74 -1.71
C TRP A 37 -4.73 -3.92 -2.92
N ALA A 38 -4.45 -2.85 -3.66
CA ALA A 38 -3.42 -2.85 -4.70
C ALA A 38 -2.03 -3.20 -4.14
N ALA A 39 -1.67 -2.64 -2.98
CA ALA A 39 -0.43 -2.95 -2.29
C ALA A 39 -0.38 -4.41 -1.80
N GLU A 40 -1.49 -4.93 -1.27
CA GLU A 40 -1.61 -6.34 -0.89
C GLU A 40 -1.40 -7.29 -2.07
N GLY A 41 -1.85 -6.91 -3.26
CA GLY A 41 -1.63 -7.66 -4.51
C GLY A 41 -0.23 -7.50 -5.12
N GLY A 42 0.66 -6.68 -4.55
CA GLY A 42 1.97 -6.39 -5.14
C GLY A 42 1.88 -5.62 -6.46
N ARG A 43 0.81 -4.85 -6.69
CA ARG A 43 0.53 -4.17 -7.97
C ARG A 43 1.11 -2.76 -8.01
N LEU A 44 2.43 -2.62 -8.12
CA LEU A 44 3.10 -1.32 -8.12
C LEU A 44 2.59 -0.38 -9.25
N GLY A 45 2.41 -0.90 -10.46
CA GLY A 45 1.87 -0.11 -11.59
C GLY A 45 0.46 0.43 -11.32
N VAL A 46 -0.38 -0.37 -10.65
CA VAL A 46 -1.72 0.09 -10.22
C VAL A 46 -1.59 1.17 -9.16
N LEU A 47 -0.72 1.03 -8.16
CA LEU A 47 -0.50 2.06 -7.14
C LEU A 47 -0.02 3.39 -7.75
N GLN A 48 0.86 3.32 -8.75
CA GLN A 48 1.32 4.48 -9.49
C GLN A 48 0.16 5.19 -10.20
N TRP A 49 -0.66 4.43 -10.93
CA TRP A 49 -1.84 4.97 -11.61
C TRP A 49 -2.88 5.57 -10.64
N LEU A 50 -3.15 4.88 -9.51
CA LEU A 50 -4.04 5.39 -8.47
C LEU A 50 -3.55 6.71 -7.88
N ARG A 51 -2.22 6.87 -7.75
CA ARG A 51 -1.63 8.07 -7.18
C ARG A 51 -1.55 9.21 -8.18
N ASP A 52 -1.17 8.92 -9.42
CA ASP A 52 -0.85 9.93 -10.42
C ASP A 52 -2.09 10.39 -11.19
N THR A 53 -3.01 9.47 -11.53
CA THR A 53 -4.24 9.76 -12.28
C THR A 53 -5.44 9.97 -11.36
N VAL A 54 -5.75 8.98 -10.51
CA VAL A 54 -6.98 8.98 -9.71
C VAL A 54 -6.89 9.85 -8.45
N LYS A 55 -5.66 10.20 -8.02
CA LYS A 55 -5.37 10.98 -6.81
C LYS A 55 -5.95 10.36 -5.53
N CYS A 56 -5.96 9.03 -5.44
CA CYS A 56 -6.43 8.33 -4.25
C CYS A 56 -5.65 8.73 -2.98
N PRO A 57 -6.30 8.77 -1.81
CA PRO A 57 -5.63 9.04 -0.56
C PRO A 57 -4.69 7.90 -0.16
N TRP A 58 -3.60 8.25 0.52
CA TRP A 58 -2.69 7.27 1.09
C TRP A 58 -3.39 6.40 2.11
N ASN A 59 -2.91 5.15 2.23
CA ASN A 59 -3.26 4.27 3.32
C ASN A 59 -1.99 3.74 3.97
N THR A 60 -1.83 3.97 5.28
CA THR A 60 -0.68 3.47 6.05
C THR A 60 -0.55 1.94 6.00
N HIS A 61 -1.66 1.22 5.77
CA HIS A 61 -1.60 -0.23 5.55
C HIS A 61 -0.89 -0.63 4.25
N ALA A 62 -0.77 0.25 3.24
CA ALA A 62 -0.06 -0.09 2.01
C ALA A 62 1.40 -0.45 2.30
N CYS A 63 2.09 0.34 3.13
CA CYS A 63 3.46 0.05 3.58
C CYS A 63 3.54 -1.28 4.36
N ARG A 64 2.53 -1.56 5.21
CA ARG A 64 2.45 -2.82 5.96
C ARG A 64 2.28 -4.03 5.04
N MET A 65 1.45 -3.90 3.99
CA MET A 65 1.23 -4.97 3.02
C MET A 65 2.46 -5.21 2.12
N ALA A 66 3.11 -4.14 1.66
CA ALA A 66 4.39 -4.24 0.95
C ALA A 66 5.44 -4.97 1.81
N ALA A 67 5.52 -4.63 3.10
CA ALA A 67 6.41 -5.29 4.06
C ALA A 67 6.08 -6.77 4.26
N ARG A 68 4.79 -7.12 4.39
CA ARG A 68 4.33 -8.52 4.48
C ARG A 68 4.72 -9.33 3.25
N ASN A 69 4.66 -8.71 2.06
CA ASN A 69 4.99 -9.35 0.79
C ASN A 69 6.51 -9.40 0.52
N GLY A 70 7.33 -8.70 1.31
CA GLY A 70 8.78 -8.60 1.06
C GLY A 70 9.13 -7.64 -0.08
N ASP A 71 8.17 -6.83 -0.53
CA ASP A 71 8.31 -5.98 -1.72
C ASP A 71 9.04 -4.68 -1.37
N VAL A 72 10.37 -4.74 -1.45
CA VAL A 72 11.26 -3.60 -1.15
C VAL A 72 11.07 -2.47 -2.15
N GLU A 73 10.80 -2.77 -3.42
CA GLU A 73 10.63 -1.75 -4.47
C GLU A 73 9.35 -0.95 -4.23
N MET A 74 8.24 -1.63 -3.94
CA MET A 74 7.00 -0.96 -3.58
C MET A 74 7.15 -0.14 -2.30
N LEU A 75 7.79 -0.70 -1.27
CA LEU A 75 7.98 0.02 -0.01
C LEU A 75 8.87 1.26 -0.18
N ARG A 76 9.89 1.19 -1.04
CA ARG A 76 10.73 2.33 -1.43
C ARG A 76 9.90 3.38 -2.16
N TRP A 77 9.14 2.99 -3.16
CA TRP A 77 8.28 3.90 -3.93
C TRP A 77 7.26 4.61 -3.04
N LEU A 78 6.64 3.89 -2.10
CA LEU A 78 5.72 4.48 -1.11
C LEU A 78 6.44 5.49 -0.22
N ARG A 79 7.67 5.17 0.22
CA ARG A 79 8.45 6.04 1.10
C ARG A 79 8.89 7.33 0.42
N GLU A 80 9.41 7.24 -0.80
CA GLU A 80 9.87 8.39 -1.59
C GLU A 80 8.75 9.41 -1.86
N ARG A 81 7.51 8.95 -1.93
CA ARG A 81 6.32 9.79 -2.15
C ARG A 81 5.64 10.26 -0.86
N GLY A 82 6.29 10.04 0.29
CA GLY A 82 5.81 10.51 1.59
C GLY A 82 4.62 9.73 2.13
N CYS A 83 4.39 8.49 1.68
CA CYS A 83 3.38 7.64 2.30
C CYS A 83 3.76 7.40 3.78
N PRO A 84 2.85 7.70 4.74
CA PRO A 84 3.12 7.44 6.14
C PRO A 84 3.30 5.95 6.39
N TRP A 85 4.24 5.63 7.28
CA TRP A 85 4.51 4.28 7.76
C TRP A 85 4.68 4.27 9.27
N ASP A 86 4.62 3.10 9.86
CA ASP A 86 4.76 2.90 11.30
C ASP A 86 5.54 1.61 11.60
N ALA A 87 5.73 1.34 12.89
CA ALA A 87 6.51 0.20 13.35
C ALA A 87 5.93 -1.16 12.92
N TRP A 88 4.67 -1.21 12.45
CA TRP A 88 4.09 -2.43 11.92
C TRP A 88 4.78 -2.88 10.63
N VAL A 89 5.41 -1.99 9.87
CA VAL A 89 6.24 -2.37 8.71
C VAL A 89 7.33 -3.35 9.13
N MET A 90 8.03 -3.08 10.24
CA MET A 90 9.05 -3.98 10.77
C MET A 90 8.44 -5.30 11.26
N TYR A 91 7.29 -5.24 11.93
CA TYR A 91 6.58 -6.45 12.39
C TYR A 91 6.20 -7.37 11.22
N TYR A 92 5.56 -6.83 10.17
CA TYR A 92 5.12 -7.63 9.03
C TYR A 92 6.30 -8.15 8.18
N GLY A 93 7.36 -7.34 8.04
CA GLY A 93 8.59 -7.80 7.39
C GLY A 93 9.25 -8.95 8.15
N ALA A 94 9.29 -8.89 9.49
CA ALA A 94 9.81 -9.97 10.33
C ALA A 94 8.93 -11.22 10.29
N ALA A 95 7.60 -11.06 10.37
CA ALA A 95 6.65 -12.17 10.27
C ALA A 95 6.72 -12.90 8.91
N GLY A 96 7.06 -12.17 7.84
CA GLY A 96 7.29 -12.73 6.51
C GLY A 96 8.70 -13.29 6.27
N GLY A 97 9.63 -13.12 7.22
CA GLY A 97 11.03 -13.56 7.07
C GLY A 97 11.87 -12.68 6.13
N HIS A 98 11.43 -11.46 5.82
CA HIS A 98 12.03 -10.59 4.79
C HIS A 98 13.22 -9.79 5.32
N LEU A 99 14.35 -10.46 5.57
CA LEU A 99 15.54 -9.86 6.20
C LEU A 99 16.06 -8.62 5.47
N ASP A 100 16.13 -8.66 4.13
CA ASP A 100 16.66 -7.55 3.35
C ASP A 100 15.74 -6.32 3.38
N LEU A 101 14.42 -6.55 3.42
CA LEU A 101 13.44 -5.50 3.65
C LEU A 101 13.63 -4.86 5.02
N LEU A 102 13.88 -5.65 6.08
CA LEU A 102 14.13 -5.12 7.42
C LEU A 102 15.41 -4.28 7.50
N LYS A 103 16.50 -4.73 6.87
CA LYS A 103 17.75 -3.96 6.78
C LYS A 103 17.51 -2.63 6.09
N TRP A 104 16.82 -2.66 4.95
CA TRP A 104 16.47 -1.46 4.20
C TRP A 104 15.57 -0.53 5.02
N ALA A 105 14.47 -1.04 5.59
CA ALA A 105 13.51 -0.25 6.37
C ALA A 105 14.18 0.42 7.59
N LYS A 106 15.08 -0.29 8.28
CA LYS A 106 15.89 0.27 9.35
C LYS A 106 16.80 1.41 8.85
N SER A 107 17.49 1.22 7.72
CA SER A 107 18.34 2.27 7.14
C SER A 107 17.55 3.51 6.67
N ALA A 108 16.31 3.31 6.24
CA ALA A 108 15.40 4.37 5.79
C ALA A 108 14.67 5.09 6.94
N GLY A 109 14.99 4.77 8.20
CA GLY A 109 14.44 5.42 9.39
C GLY A 109 13.06 4.93 9.79
N CYS A 110 12.68 3.70 9.43
CA CYS A 110 11.44 3.09 9.92
C CYS A 110 11.52 2.92 11.44
N PRO A 111 10.51 3.37 12.21
CA PRO A 111 10.53 3.24 13.65
C PRO A 111 10.50 1.75 14.05
N LEU A 112 11.35 1.39 15.01
CA LEU A 112 11.23 0.09 15.68
C LEU A 112 10.02 0.13 16.63
N TRP A 113 9.33 -1.00 16.75
CA TRP A 113 8.27 -1.11 17.74
C TRP A 113 8.86 -0.91 19.13
N ASN A 114 8.32 0.03 19.90
CA ASN A 114 8.67 0.24 21.28
C ASN A 114 7.39 0.37 22.10
N LYS A 115 7.26 -0.48 23.14
CA LYS A 115 6.18 -0.45 24.13
C LYS A 115 5.97 0.91 24.82
N ASN A 116 6.94 1.81 24.75
CA ASN A 116 6.91 3.14 25.36
C ASN A 116 6.65 4.29 24.36
N GLN A 117 6.36 4.02 23.08
CA GLN A 117 5.85 5.05 22.18
C GLN A 117 4.42 5.39 22.59
N LYS A 118 4.30 6.31 23.55
CA LYS A 118 3.03 6.97 23.86
C LYS A 118 2.56 7.65 22.59
N THR A 119 1.54 7.07 21.98
CA THR A 119 0.68 7.74 21.02
C THR A 119 0.02 8.90 21.76
N TRP A 120 0.40 10.14 21.42
CA TRP A 120 -0.43 11.32 21.71
C TRP A 120 -1.37 11.52 20.54
#